data_AF-A0AB40BT83-F1
#
_entry.id   AF-A0AB40BT83-F1
#
_cell.length_a   1.000
_cell.length_b   1.000
_cell.length_c   1.000
_cell.angle_alpha   90.00
_cell.angle_beta   90.00
_cell.angle_gamma   90.00
#
_symmetry.space_group_name_H-M   'P 1'
#
loop_
_entity.id
_entity.type
_entity.pdbx_description
1 polymer ?
#
loop_
_entity_poly.entity_id
_entity_poly.type
_entity_poly.pdbx_seq_one_letter_code
_entity_poly.pdbx_strand_id
1 'polypeptide(L)'
;MAKSLLDSAGDSYSVSNAVFAIIRGHRRSLDVTTVQQGEARFFSVLMLTWGFVADVDIESEKYRWMGSARFDFYCFLRVVNMRKYHGNVQFVPAAGYEVYGEPLDRNESCKDEVPEQTCGVAARVQQCGYTGPKISLEDLEWKSVNGPFILVWLNNVPWSGEDVMPAPEAKFSDGFLDVVIVKDCPKTAFLSLMLKMNDGSHVKSRYVMYLKVKAFRLRPGQRVGNPDKGGIIDSDGEVIARGEGTYECSLQETDLMTYGPPIQMTVDKGLATIFSPK
;
A
#
# COMPACT_ATOMS: atom_id res chain seq x y z
N MET A 1 -13.10 -1.11 0.16
CA MET A 1 -13.71 -1.92 1.25
C MET A 1 -15.17 -2.33 1.00
N ALA A 2 -16.14 -1.41 0.94
CA ALA A 2 -17.56 -1.77 0.76
C ALA A 2 -17.83 -2.58 -0.52
N LYS A 3 -17.18 -2.18 -1.63
CA LYS A 3 -17.15 -2.92 -2.89
C LYS A 3 -16.70 -4.37 -2.69
N SER A 4 -15.55 -4.58 -2.03
CA SER A 4 -15.03 -5.92 -1.72
C SER A 4 -16.03 -6.78 -0.94
N LEU A 5 -16.72 -6.19 0.04
CA LEU A 5 -17.67 -6.92 0.88
C LEU A 5 -18.88 -7.39 0.07
N LEU A 6 -19.48 -6.50 -0.71
CA LEU A 6 -20.64 -6.81 -1.55
C LEU A 6 -20.28 -7.82 -2.65
N ASP A 7 -19.16 -7.59 -3.33
CA ASP A 7 -18.65 -8.47 -4.37
C ASP A 7 -18.42 -9.91 -3.85
N SER A 8 -17.84 -10.05 -2.64
CA SER A 8 -17.64 -11.35 -2.01
C SER A 8 -18.94 -12.11 -1.67
N ALA A 9 -20.08 -11.40 -1.63
CA ALA A 9 -21.39 -11.99 -1.39
C ALA A 9 -22.18 -12.26 -2.69
N GLY A 10 -21.64 -11.84 -3.84
CA GLY A 10 -22.30 -11.83 -5.14
C GLY A 10 -23.29 -10.67 -5.33
N ASP A 11 -23.23 -9.65 -4.46
CA ASP A 11 -24.16 -8.52 -4.48
C ASP A 11 -23.57 -7.38 -5.32
N SER A 12 -24.44 -6.65 -6.03
CA SER A 12 -24.02 -5.45 -6.75
C SER A 12 -23.58 -4.34 -5.79
N TYR A 13 -22.58 -3.57 -6.19
CA TYR A 13 -22.16 -2.41 -5.42
C TYR A 13 -23.23 -1.32 -5.47
N SER A 14 -23.83 -1.02 -4.32
CA SER A 14 -24.74 0.12 -4.15
C SER A 14 -24.77 0.53 -2.68
N VAL A 15 -25.08 1.80 -2.43
CA VAL A 15 -25.26 2.31 -1.07
C VAL A 15 -26.37 1.54 -0.34
N SER A 16 -27.47 1.23 -1.01
CA SER A 16 -28.59 0.47 -0.44
C SER A 16 -28.17 -0.93 0.02
N ASN A 17 -27.39 -1.66 -0.79
CA ASN A 17 -26.91 -2.99 -0.41
C ASN A 17 -25.91 -2.92 0.74
N ALA A 18 -25.04 -1.90 0.77
CA ALA A 18 -24.12 -1.69 1.89
C ALA A 18 -24.88 -1.39 3.20
N VAL A 19 -25.90 -0.52 3.15
CA VAL A 19 -26.77 -0.25 4.31
C VAL A 19 -27.50 -1.51 4.75
N PHE A 20 -28.00 -2.31 3.82
CA PHE A 20 -28.69 -3.55 4.15
C PHE A 20 -27.76 -4.59 4.80
N ALA A 21 -26.51 -4.68 4.35
CA ALA A 21 -25.48 -5.52 4.98
C ALA A 21 -25.24 -5.12 6.45
N ILE A 22 -25.20 -3.81 6.73
CA ILE A 22 -25.09 -3.29 8.10
C ILE A 22 -26.32 -3.68 8.93
N ILE A 23 -27.53 -3.49 8.40
CA ILE A 23 -28.79 -3.80 9.10
C ILE A 23 -28.90 -5.30 9.43
N ARG A 24 -28.48 -6.18 8.51
CA ARG A 24 -28.46 -7.64 8.75
C ARG A 24 -27.54 -8.03 9.90
N GLY A 25 -26.48 -7.26 10.14
CA GLY A 25 -25.61 -7.42 11.30
C GLY A 25 -24.68 -8.63 11.25
N HIS A 26 -24.53 -9.30 10.10
CA HIS A 26 -23.50 -10.33 9.94
C HIS A 26 -22.12 -9.71 10.08
N ARG A 27 -21.19 -10.47 10.66
CA ARG A 27 -19.86 -9.99 11.02
C ARG A 27 -18.80 -10.85 10.34
N ARG A 28 -17.72 -10.21 9.93
CA ARG A 28 -16.53 -10.86 9.36
C ARG A 28 -15.27 -10.31 10.01
N SER A 29 -14.29 -11.18 10.23
CA SER A 29 -12.95 -10.78 10.63
C SER A 29 -12.20 -10.13 9.46
N LEU A 30 -11.46 -9.06 9.77
CA LEU A 30 -10.65 -8.30 8.84
C LEU A 30 -9.21 -8.19 9.36
N ASP A 31 -8.25 -8.45 8.48
CA ASP A 31 -6.84 -8.23 8.70
C ASP A 31 -6.54 -6.74 8.78
N VAL A 32 -5.69 -6.39 9.75
CA VAL A 32 -5.24 -5.02 9.95
C VAL A 32 -3.73 -4.98 9.71
N THR A 33 -3.29 -4.03 8.92
CA THR A 33 -1.88 -3.81 8.65
C THR A 33 -1.34 -2.81 9.65
N THR A 34 -0.42 -3.24 10.49
CA THR A 34 0.38 -2.35 11.32
C THR A 34 1.50 -1.76 10.46
N VAL A 35 1.52 -0.43 10.32
CA VAL A 35 2.58 0.32 9.63
C VAL A 35 3.43 1.04 10.67
N GLN A 36 4.75 0.84 10.63
CA GLN A 36 5.68 1.33 11.65
C GLN A 36 6.97 1.88 11.03
N GLN A 37 7.46 3.00 11.58
CA GLN A 37 8.80 3.54 11.32
C GLN A 37 9.32 4.21 12.61
N GLY A 38 10.43 3.69 13.17
CA GLY A 38 10.88 4.11 14.50
C GLY A 38 9.78 3.92 15.56
N GLU A 39 9.49 5.00 16.29
CA GLU A 39 8.42 5.07 17.29
C GLU A 39 7.02 5.34 16.69
N ALA A 40 6.95 5.83 15.45
CA ALA A 40 5.69 6.12 14.80
C ALA A 40 5.00 4.82 14.37
N ARG A 41 3.71 4.69 14.69
CA ARG A 41 2.88 3.53 14.34
C ARG A 41 1.45 3.95 14.04
N PHE A 42 0.88 3.38 12.99
CA PHE A 42 -0.56 3.45 12.72
C PHE A 42 -1.06 2.15 12.10
N PHE A 43 -2.37 2.08 11.87
CA PHE A 43 -3.05 0.90 11.35
C PHE A 43 -3.79 1.24 10.07
N SER A 44 -3.66 0.37 9.07
CA SER A 44 -4.35 0.45 7.78
C SER A 44 -5.20 -0.78 7.59
N VAL A 45 -6.36 -0.60 6.96
CA VAL A 45 -7.35 -1.67 6.74
C VAL A 45 -7.66 -1.90 5.27
N LEU A 46 -7.18 -1.01 4.38
CA LEU A 46 -7.43 -1.07 2.95
C LEU A 46 -6.14 -1.34 2.18
N MET A 47 -5.23 -0.36 2.16
CA MET A 47 -4.07 -0.38 1.29
C MET A 47 -2.96 0.61 1.70
N LEU A 48 -1.77 0.39 1.12
CA LEU A 48 -0.67 1.35 1.10
C LEU A 48 -0.09 1.42 -0.31
N THR A 49 0.17 2.62 -0.81
CA THR A 49 0.68 2.80 -2.17
C THR A 49 1.92 3.70 -2.21
N TRP A 50 2.82 3.41 -3.15
CA TRP A 50 3.97 4.24 -3.47
C TRP A 50 4.23 4.25 -4.97
N GLY A 51 4.51 5.45 -5.49
CA GLY A 51 4.76 5.67 -6.91
C GLY A 51 3.49 6.07 -7.66
N PHE A 52 3.20 5.41 -8.78
CA PHE A 52 2.16 5.83 -9.72
C PHE A 52 0.78 6.03 -9.08
N VAL A 53 0.34 5.09 -8.22
CA VAL A 53 -1.01 5.15 -7.63
C VAL A 53 -1.10 6.28 -6.59
N ALA A 54 -0.13 6.41 -5.69
CA ALA A 54 -0.06 7.54 -4.75
C ALA A 54 -0.01 8.90 -5.45
N ASP A 55 0.74 9.00 -6.56
CA ASP A 55 0.75 10.21 -7.39
C ASP A 55 -0.64 10.54 -7.95
N VAL A 56 -1.43 9.52 -8.30
CA VAL A 56 -2.79 9.70 -8.80
C VAL A 56 -3.76 10.04 -7.68
N ASP A 57 -3.68 9.34 -6.55
CA ASP A 57 -4.59 9.51 -5.43
C ASP A 57 -4.53 10.93 -4.86
N ILE A 58 -3.30 11.44 -4.68
CA ILE A 58 -3.02 12.71 -4.03
C ILE A 58 -2.96 13.87 -5.02
N GLU A 59 -2.21 13.78 -6.11
CA GLU A 59 -2.07 14.93 -7.01
C GLU A 59 -3.33 15.20 -7.85
N SER A 60 -4.30 14.27 -7.88
CA SER A 60 -5.61 14.48 -8.51
C SER A 60 -6.60 15.25 -7.62
N GLU A 61 -6.28 15.51 -6.34
CA GLU A 61 -7.17 16.21 -5.41
C GLU A 61 -7.50 17.65 -5.84
N LYS A 62 -6.61 18.31 -6.58
CA LYS A 62 -6.90 19.60 -7.22
C LYS A 62 -8.06 19.55 -8.23
N TYR A 63 -8.45 18.36 -8.66
CA TYR A 63 -9.61 18.12 -9.54
C TYR A 63 -10.81 17.51 -8.79
N ARG A 64 -10.92 17.71 -7.47
CA ARG A 64 -12.07 17.23 -6.67
C ARG A 64 -13.44 17.62 -7.22
N TRP A 65 -13.52 18.74 -7.95
CA TRP A 65 -14.75 19.17 -8.63
C TRP A 65 -15.27 18.16 -9.67
N MET A 66 -14.42 17.26 -10.18
CA MET A 66 -14.79 16.20 -11.13
C MET A 66 -15.37 14.95 -10.44
N GLY A 67 -15.42 14.91 -9.10
CA GLY A 67 -15.81 13.71 -8.37
C GLY A 67 -14.84 12.55 -8.63
N SER A 68 -15.36 11.33 -8.82
CA SER A 68 -14.55 10.12 -9.07
C SER A 68 -13.78 10.17 -10.39
N ALA A 69 -14.28 10.89 -11.41
CA ALA A 69 -13.62 11.02 -12.71
C ALA A 69 -12.23 11.68 -12.63
N ARG A 70 -11.88 12.33 -11.51
CA ARG A 70 -10.53 12.87 -11.28
C ARG A 70 -9.45 11.81 -11.37
N PHE A 71 -9.75 10.57 -10.93
CA PHE A 71 -8.78 9.49 -10.93
C PHE A 71 -8.47 9.04 -12.36
N ASP A 72 -9.50 8.84 -13.20
CA ASP A 72 -9.31 8.45 -14.60
C ASP A 72 -8.57 9.53 -15.40
N PHE A 73 -9.00 10.78 -15.23
CA PHE A 73 -8.36 11.93 -15.87
C PHE A 73 -6.89 12.03 -15.49
N TYR A 74 -6.58 11.96 -14.19
CA TYR A 74 -5.22 12.10 -13.72
C TYR A 74 -4.36 10.87 -14.01
N CYS A 75 -4.93 9.67 -13.95
CA CYS A 75 -4.28 8.44 -14.38
C CYS A 75 -3.80 8.58 -15.82
N PHE A 76 -4.66 9.01 -16.75
CA PHE A 76 -4.26 9.24 -18.14
C PHE A 76 -3.10 10.23 -18.25
N LEU A 77 -3.19 11.40 -17.59
CA LEU A 77 -2.11 12.39 -17.57
C LEU A 77 -0.80 11.81 -17.01
N ARG A 78 -0.89 10.99 -15.97
CA ARG A 78 0.27 10.34 -15.31
C ARG A 78 0.86 9.23 -16.17
N VAL A 79 0.06 8.49 -16.95
CA VAL A 79 0.58 7.52 -17.93
C VAL A 79 1.38 8.22 -19.03
N VAL A 80 0.87 9.34 -19.56
CA VAL A 80 1.59 10.14 -20.57
C VAL A 80 2.90 10.67 -19.97
N ASN A 81 2.87 11.14 -18.72
CA ASN A 81 4.03 11.64 -17.98
C ASN A 81 4.51 10.66 -16.91
N MET A 82 4.78 9.42 -17.35
CA MET A 82 5.19 8.32 -16.47
C MET A 82 6.44 8.66 -15.67
N ARG A 83 6.41 8.37 -14.37
CA ARG A 83 7.54 8.51 -13.45
C ARG A 83 8.02 7.15 -12.99
N LYS A 84 9.27 7.08 -12.56
CA LYS A 84 9.87 5.92 -11.91
C LYS A 84 10.59 6.37 -10.66
N TYR A 85 10.66 5.49 -9.67
CA TYR A 85 11.15 5.77 -8.33
C TYR A 85 12.23 4.75 -7.95
N HIS A 86 13.40 5.22 -7.54
CA HIS A 86 14.40 4.35 -6.93
C HIS A 86 13.91 3.91 -5.55
N GLY A 87 14.32 2.73 -5.10
CA GLY A 87 13.99 2.23 -3.78
C GLY A 87 14.32 0.77 -3.64
N ASN A 88 14.12 0.25 -2.44
CA ASN A 88 14.28 -1.15 -2.12
C ASN A 88 13.00 -1.66 -1.42
N VAL A 89 12.55 -2.82 -1.85
CA VAL A 89 11.43 -3.53 -1.25
C VAL A 89 11.95 -4.83 -0.68
N GLN A 90 11.66 -5.09 0.59
CA GLN A 90 11.93 -6.36 1.24
C GLN A 90 10.63 -6.98 1.71
N PHE A 91 10.50 -8.31 1.65
CA PHE A 91 9.28 -8.98 2.08
C PHE A 91 9.55 -10.40 2.56
N VAL A 92 8.62 -10.90 3.39
CA VAL A 92 8.54 -12.32 3.75
C VAL A 92 7.43 -12.94 2.91
N PRO A 93 7.73 -13.83 1.94
CA PRO A 93 6.72 -14.43 1.08
C PRO A 93 5.78 -15.35 1.87
N ALA A 94 4.52 -15.41 1.44
CA ALA A 94 3.62 -16.48 1.82
C ALA A 94 3.98 -17.77 1.09
N ALA A 95 3.51 -18.91 1.61
CA ALA A 95 3.74 -20.20 0.97
C ALA A 95 3.26 -20.20 -0.50
N GLY A 96 4.14 -20.62 -1.42
CA GLY A 96 3.89 -20.60 -2.87
C GLY A 96 4.36 -19.33 -3.61
N TYR A 97 4.83 -18.31 -2.90
CA TYR A 97 5.35 -17.06 -3.48
C TYR A 97 6.86 -16.89 -3.27
N GLU A 98 7.56 -17.96 -2.88
CA GLU A 98 8.98 -17.95 -2.58
C GLU A 98 9.85 -17.79 -3.82
N VAL A 99 9.31 -17.90 -5.04
CA VAL A 99 10.10 -17.78 -6.28
C VAL A 99 10.52 -16.33 -6.60
N TYR A 100 9.93 -15.33 -5.95
CA TYR A 100 10.17 -13.92 -6.25
C TYR A 100 11.25 -13.29 -5.39
N GLY A 101 12.13 -12.51 -6.00
CA GLY A 101 13.17 -11.75 -5.30
C GLY A 101 14.39 -12.59 -4.90
N GLU A 102 15.48 -11.89 -4.60
CA GLU A 102 16.73 -12.51 -4.16
C GLU A 102 16.68 -12.75 -2.64
N PRO A 103 17.16 -13.90 -2.14
CA PRO A 103 17.35 -14.10 -0.71
C PRO A 103 18.25 -13.01 -0.12
N LEU A 104 17.88 -12.48 1.04
CA LEU A 104 18.77 -11.60 1.80
C LEU A 104 19.76 -12.45 2.60
N ASP A 105 21.04 -12.08 2.54
CA ASP A 105 22.06 -12.72 3.37
C ASP A 105 21.75 -12.47 4.85
N ARG A 106 21.89 -13.51 5.69
CA ARG A 106 21.61 -13.42 7.14
C ARG A 106 22.39 -12.33 7.86
N ASN A 107 23.51 -11.88 7.27
CA ASN A 107 24.36 -10.81 7.80
C ASN A 107 23.91 -9.39 7.37
N GLU A 108 22.99 -9.27 6.40
CA GLU A 108 22.38 -8.01 5.94
C GLU A 108 21.04 -7.71 6.61
N SER A 109 20.68 -8.43 7.68
CA SER A 109 19.68 -7.90 8.61
C SER A 109 20.22 -6.55 9.08
N CYS A 110 19.71 -5.46 8.52
CA CYS A 110 20.10 -4.13 8.94
C CYS A 110 19.90 -4.09 10.46
N LYS A 111 21.02 -4.05 11.19
CA LYS A 111 21.07 -3.40 12.48
C LYS A 111 20.74 -1.94 12.19
N ASP A 112 19.45 -1.65 11.97
CA ASP A 112 18.95 -0.31 12.07
C ASP A 112 19.08 0.03 13.56
N GLU A 113 20.31 0.38 13.97
CA GLU A 113 20.56 1.11 15.20
C GLU A 113 19.76 2.39 15.04
N VAL A 114 18.57 2.41 15.63
CA VAL A 114 17.81 3.62 15.86
C VAL A 114 18.74 4.53 16.67
N PRO A 115 19.23 5.65 16.12
CA PRO A 115 20.01 6.56 16.93
C PRO A 115 19.05 7.13 17.98
N GLU A 116 19.32 6.90 19.26
CA GLU A 116 18.75 7.69 20.35
C GLU A 116 19.25 9.13 20.19
N GLN A 117 18.64 9.88 19.27
CA GLN A 117 18.74 11.33 19.23
C GLN A 117 17.47 11.88 19.84
N THR A 118 17.58 12.21 21.13
CA THR A 118 16.71 13.16 21.82
C THR A 118 16.60 14.44 20.99
N CYS A 119 15.49 14.59 20.26
CA CYS A 119 15.04 15.87 19.77
C CYS A 119 13.70 16.18 20.43
N GLY A 120 13.68 17.32 21.14
CA GLY A 120 12.63 17.72 22.05
C GLY A 120 11.29 17.99 21.37
N VAL A 121 10.24 17.83 22.18
CA VAL A 121 8.82 18.05 21.91
C VAL A 121 8.14 16.95 21.10
N ALA A 122 8.28 15.70 21.58
CA ALA A 122 7.34 14.64 21.23
C ALA A 122 5.98 14.94 21.87
N ALA A 123 4.94 15.06 21.03
CA ALA A 123 3.56 14.90 21.49
C ALA A 123 3.49 13.54 22.19
N ARG A 124 3.24 13.55 23.51
CA ARG A 124 3.10 12.35 24.33
C ARG A 124 1.83 11.60 23.89
N VAL A 125 1.95 10.76 22.86
CA VAL A 125 0.95 9.73 22.60
C VAL A 125 1.13 8.68 23.69
N GLN A 126 0.27 8.74 24.69
CA GLN A 126 0.24 7.81 25.81
C GLN A 126 0.08 6.38 25.27
N GLN A 127 1.08 5.51 25.48
CA GLN A 127 1.11 4.10 25.05
C GLN A 127 0.10 3.22 25.82
N CYS A 128 -1.19 3.53 25.73
CA CYS A 128 -2.28 2.71 26.29
C CYS A 128 -3.07 1.94 25.20
N GLY A 129 -2.45 1.70 24.03
CA GLY A 129 -3.09 1.11 22.87
C GLY A 129 -2.53 -0.26 22.46
N TYR A 130 -3.22 -0.90 21.52
CA TYR A 130 -2.74 -2.12 20.86
C TYR A 130 -1.36 -1.89 20.23
N THR A 131 -0.42 -2.80 20.44
CA THR A 131 0.99 -2.61 20.06
C THR A 131 1.37 -3.26 18.73
N GLY A 132 0.39 -3.73 17.96
CA GLY A 132 0.65 -4.60 16.81
C GLY A 132 0.98 -6.05 17.22
N PRO A 133 1.30 -6.91 16.24
CA PRO A 133 1.58 -8.30 16.50
C PRO A 133 3.00 -8.46 17.03
N LYS A 134 3.17 -9.34 18.02
CA LYS A 134 4.49 -9.78 18.47
C LYS A 134 5.04 -10.82 17.50
N ILE A 135 5.46 -10.40 16.30
CA ILE A 135 6.11 -11.30 15.33
C ILE A 135 7.63 -11.20 15.52
N SER A 136 8.29 -12.32 15.81
CA SER A 136 9.74 -12.40 15.62
C SER A 136 10.02 -12.41 14.11
N LEU A 137 10.53 -11.30 13.60
CA LEU A 137 10.88 -11.15 12.18
C LEU A 137 12.29 -11.66 11.86
N GLU A 138 13.08 -11.95 12.90
CA GLU A 138 14.52 -12.28 12.82
C GLU A 138 14.76 -13.67 12.21
N ASP A 139 13.82 -14.61 12.41
CA ASP A 139 13.93 -15.99 11.92
C ASP A 139 13.27 -16.20 10.55
N LEU A 140 12.70 -15.15 9.95
CA LEU A 140 11.97 -15.26 8.69
C LEU A 140 12.90 -15.11 7.49
N GLU A 141 12.59 -15.83 6.41
CA GLU A 141 13.31 -15.72 5.14
C GLU A 141 12.84 -14.46 4.39
N TRP A 142 13.59 -13.38 4.56
CA TRP A 142 13.36 -12.15 3.83
C TRP A 142 13.95 -12.21 2.42
N LYS A 143 13.20 -11.66 1.47
CA LYS A 143 13.60 -11.47 0.09
C LYS A 143 13.62 -10.01 -0.29
N SER A 144 14.45 -9.65 -1.26
CA SER A 144 14.67 -8.28 -1.68
C SER A 144 14.45 -8.09 -3.17
N VAL A 145 13.82 -6.97 -3.53
CA VAL A 145 13.69 -6.49 -4.90
C VAL A 145 14.11 -5.03 -4.93
N ASN A 146 15.10 -4.73 -5.75
CA ASN A 146 15.55 -3.35 -5.99
C ASN A 146 14.80 -2.71 -7.15
N GLY A 147 14.56 -1.42 -7.03
CA GLY A 147 13.96 -0.58 -8.07
C GLY A 147 14.89 -0.38 -9.28
N PRO A 148 14.51 0.51 -10.21
CA PRO A 148 13.41 1.45 -10.08
C PRO A 148 12.02 0.79 -10.22
N PHE A 149 11.02 1.44 -9.62
CA PHE A 149 9.62 1.05 -9.62
C PHE A 149 8.75 2.11 -10.29
N ILE A 150 7.74 1.69 -11.04
CA ILE A 150 6.61 2.55 -11.44
C ILE A 150 5.59 2.58 -10.30
N LEU A 151 5.33 1.44 -9.68
CA LEU A 151 4.23 1.22 -8.73
C LEU A 151 4.59 0.13 -7.74
N VAL A 152 4.32 0.38 -6.45
CA VAL A 152 4.22 -0.62 -5.39
C VAL A 152 2.89 -0.41 -4.66
N TRP A 153 2.04 -1.44 -4.59
CA TRP A 153 0.70 -1.35 -4.03
C TRP A 153 0.40 -2.56 -3.16
N LEU A 154 0.22 -2.33 -1.86
CA LEU A 154 -0.12 -3.36 -0.87
C LEU A 154 -1.62 -3.27 -0.57
N ASN A 155 -2.29 -4.42 -0.48
CA ASN A 155 -3.74 -4.50 -0.33
C ASN A 155 -4.15 -5.55 0.70
N ASN A 156 -5.06 -5.18 1.61
CA ASN A 156 -5.73 -6.10 2.55
C ASN A 156 -6.97 -6.75 1.92
N VAL A 157 -7.57 -6.10 0.92
CA VAL A 157 -8.82 -6.52 0.29
C VAL A 157 -8.75 -6.36 -1.23
N PRO A 158 -9.64 -7.04 -2.00
CA PRO A 158 -9.52 -7.03 -3.45
C PRO A 158 -9.74 -5.68 -4.13
N TRP A 159 -10.72 -4.89 -3.66
CA TRP A 159 -11.14 -3.64 -4.28
C TRP A 159 -10.75 -2.41 -3.45
N SER A 160 -10.04 -1.49 -4.10
CA SER A 160 -9.65 -0.19 -3.56
C SER A 160 -10.63 0.92 -3.94
N GLY A 161 -11.33 0.75 -5.07
CA GLY A 161 -12.38 1.65 -5.56
C GLY A 161 -13.54 0.87 -6.17
N GLU A 162 -14.51 1.57 -6.74
CA GLU A 162 -15.68 0.97 -7.40
C GLU A 162 -15.29 0.11 -8.61
N ASP A 163 -14.38 0.62 -9.44
CA ASP A 163 -13.89 -0.01 -10.68
C ASP A 163 -12.39 -0.36 -10.60
N VAL A 164 -11.85 -0.47 -9.39
CA VAL A 164 -10.41 -0.63 -9.15
C VAL A 164 -10.18 -1.82 -8.22
N MET A 165 -9.89 -2.97 -8.83
CA MET A 165 -9.55 -4.24 -8.18
C MET A 165 -8.05 -4.55 -8.36
N PRO A 166 -7.15 -3.97 -7.56
CA PRO A 166 -5.72 -4.26 -7.69
C PRO A 166 -5.35 -5.69 -7.32
N ALA A 167 -6.08 -6.29 -6.36
CA ALA A 167 -5.67 -7.53 -5.70
C ALA A 167 -6.76 -8.62 -5.73
N PRO A 168 -7.05 -9.23 -6.89
CA PRO A 168 -8.14 -10.20 -7.05
C PRO A 168 -8.09 -11.39 -6.08
N GLU A 169 -6.89 -11.81 -5.62
CA GLU A 169 -6.71 -12.96 -4.74
C GLU A 169 -6.62 -12.59 -3.24
N ALA A 170 -6.76 -11.30 -2.91
CA ALA A 170 -6.73 -10.84 -1.52
C ALA A 170 -7.91 -11.37 -0.72
N LYS A 171 -7.67 -11.73 0.53
CA LYS A 171 -8.71 -12.24 1.43
C LYS A 171 -8.79 -11.38 2.67
N PHE A 172 -10.00 -11.25 3.20
CA PHE A 172 -10.25 -10.39 4.34
C PHE A 172 -9.49 -10.78 5.60
N SER A 173 -9.23 -12.08 5.83
CA SER A 173 -8.65 -12.55 7.09
C SER A 173 -7.74 -13.76 6.96
N ASP A 174 -6.83 -13.76 5.98
CA ASP A 174 -5.88 -14.87 5.80
C ASP A 174 -4.51 -14.63 6.47
N GLY A 175 -4.25 -13.42 6.97
CA GLY A 175 -3.03 -13.02 7.65
C GLY A 175 -1.92 -12.55 6.72
N PHE A 176 -2.26 -12.12 5.50
CA PHE A 176 -1.31 -11.70 4.48
C PHE A 176 -1.70 -10.39 3.79
N LEU A 177 -0.72 -9.79 3.12
CA LEU A 177 -0.91 -8.69 2.19
C LEU A 177 -0.71 -9.17 0.76
N ASP A 178 -1.55 -8.70 -0.14
CA ASP A 178 -1.39 -8.91 -1.56
C ASP A 178 -0.74 -7.66 -2.18
N VAL A 179 0.45 -7.85 -2.75
CA VAL A 179 1.32 -6.79 -3.25
C VAL A 179 1.40 -6.85 -4.77
N VAL A 180 1.12 -5.72 -5.40
CA VAL A 180 1.26 -5.51 -6.84
C VAL A 180 2.46 -4.60 -7.09
N ILE A 181 3.45 -5.10 -7.82
CA ILE A 181 4.66 -4.35 -8.17
C ILE A 181 4.77 -4.26 -9.69
N VAL A 182 5.07 -3.07 -10.20
CA VAL A 182 5.43 -2.84 -11.60
C VAL A 182 6.76 -2.09 -11.64
N LYS A 183 7.80 -2.70 -12.22
CA LYS A 183 9.15 -2.11 -12.33
C LYS A 183 9.33 -1.33 -13.62
N ASP A 184 9.11 -2.01 -14.73
CA ASP A 184 9.22 -1.43 -16.07
C ASP A 184 8.05 -1.90 -16.94
N CYS A 185 7.46 -0.97 -17.66
CA CYS A 185 6.29 -1.22 -18.49
C CYS A 185 6.17 -0.11 -19.55
N PRO A 186 6.08 -0.45 -20.85
CA PRO A 186 5.77 0.53 -21.88
C PRO A 186 4.45 1.25 -21.58
N LYS A 187 4.37 2.56 -21.84
CA LYS A 187 3.19 3.39 -21.48
C LYS A 187 1.87 2.82 -22.02
N THR A 188 1.86 2.28 -23.24
CA THR A 188 0.67 1.66 -23.85
C THR A 188 0.27 0.37 -23.14
N ALA A 189 1.26 -0.46 -22.79
CA ALA A 189 1.03 -1.67 -21.99
C ALA A 189 0.53 -1.31 -20.59
N PHE A 190 1.10 -0.28 -19.97
CA PHE A 190 0.68 0.20 -18.65
C PHE A 190 -0.75 0.77 -18.68
N LEU A 191 -1.11 1.54 -19.72
CA LEU A 191 -2.50 1.97 -19.91
C LEU A 191 -3.44 0.76 -20.02
N SER A 192 -3.04 -0.29 -20.74
CA SER A 192 -3.80 -1.53 -20.79
C SER A 192 -3.89 -2.25 -19.43
N LEU A 193 -2.91 -2.10 -18.53
CA LEU A 193 -3.03 -2.61 -17.16
C LEU A 193 -4.09 -1.83 -16.39
N MET A 194 -4.06 -0.49 -16.47
CA MET A 194 -5.01 0.36 -15.76
C MET A 194 -6.46 0.10 -16.21
N LEU A 195 -6.68 -0.07 -17.52
CA LEU A 195 -8.00 -0.41 -18.08
C LEU A 195 -8.53 -1.80 -17.68
N LYS A 196 -7.64 -2.70 -17.24
CA LYS A 196 -7.98 -4.06 -16.79
C LYS A 196 -8.11 -4.18 -15.27
N MET A 197 -8.06 -3.07 -14.53
CA MET A 197 -8.23 -3.11 -13.08
C MET A 197 -9.68 -3.34 -12.65
N ASN A 198 -10.66 -3.14 -13.53
CA ASN A 198 -12.07 -3.36 -13.20
C ASN A 198 -12.45 -4.84 -13.03
N ASP A 199 -11.70 -5.75 -13.65
CA ASP A 199 -11.91 -7.20 -13.57
C ASP A 199 -10.71 -7.94 -12.92
N GLY A 200 -9.71 -7.19 -12.47
CA GLY A 200 -8.49 -7.71 -11.85
C GLY A 200 -7.57 -8.49 -12.81
N SER A 201 -7.86 -8.54 -14.12
CA SER A 201 -7.10 -9.35 -15.07
C SER A 201 -5.71 -8.78 -15.39
N HIS A 202 -5.42 -7.56 -14.96
CA HIS A 202 -4.10 -6.91 -15.07
C HIS A 202 -2.99 -7.73 -14.40
N VAL A 203 -3.29 -8.47 -13.33
CA VAL A 203 -2.30 -9.30 -12.61
C VAL A 203 -1.72 -10.43 -13.45
N LYS A 204 -2.39 -10.83 -14.54
CA LYS A 204 -1.92 -11.86 -15.49
C LYS A 204 -0.85 -11.34 -16.45
N SER A 205 -0.60 -10.04 -16.46
CA SER A 205 0.40 -9.44 -17.33
C SER A 205 1.81 -9.74 -16.85
N ARG A 206 2.73 -10.01 -17.79
CA ARG A 206 4.16 -10.21 -17.50
C ARG A 206 4.86 -9.01 -16.84
N TYR A 207 4.26 -7.82 -16.92
CA TYR A 207 4.81 -6.60 -16.32
C TYR A 207 4.42 -6.44 -14.84
N VAL A 208 3.47 -7.26 -14.36
CA VAL A 208 2.97 -7.23 -13.00
C VAL A 208 3.60 -8.37 -12.22
N MET A 209 4.24 -8.03 -11.12
CA MET A 209 4.63 -8.99 -10.10
C MET A 209 3.55 -8.97 -9.01
N TYR A 210 2.87 -10.10 -8.84
CA TYR A 210 1.84 -10.29 -7.82
C TYR A 210 2.40 -11.18 -6.71
N LEU A 211 2.46 -10.65 -5.50
CA LEU A 211 3.04 -11.33 -4.34
C LEU A 211 2.01 -11.42 -3.23
N LYS A 212 2.06 -12.51 -2.46
CA LYS A 212 1.40 -12.59 -1.17
C LYS A 212 2.46 -12.63 -0.09
N VAL A 213 2.38 -11.73 0.90
CA VAL A 213 3.46 -11.51 1.87
C VAL A 213 2.92 -11.44 3.30
N LYS A 214 3.71 -11.92 4.26
CA LYS A 214 3.38 -11.84 5.70
C LYS A 214 3.88 -10.54 6.33
N ALA A 215 5.00 -10.04 5.83
CA ALA A 215 5.62 -8.80 6.25
C ALA A 215 6.26 -8.13 5.04
N PHE A 216 6.33 -6.80 5.06
CA PHE A 216 6.87 -6.00 3.99
C PHE A 216 7.68 -4.83 4.57
N ARG A 217 8.73 -4.42 3.87
CA ARG A 217 9.49 -3.21 4.16
C ARG A 217 9.68 -2.44 2.87
N LEU A 218 9.32 -1.16 2.92
CA LEU A 218 9.56 -0.23 1.83
C LEU A 218 10.63 0.77 2.24
N ARG A 219 11.75 0.78 1.53
CA ARG A 219 12.74 1.84 1.59
C ARG A 219 12.59 2.74 0.36
N PRO A 220 11.85 3.86 0.48
CA PRO A 220 11.53 4.69 -0.67
C PRO A 220 12.75 5.56 -1.04
N GLY A 221 12.99 5.75 -2.34
CA GLY A 221 14.09 6.55 -2.87
C GLY A 221 13.64 7.55 -3.94
N GLN A 222 14.56 8.36 -4.44
CA GLN A 222 14.24 9.52 -5.28
C GLN A 222 13.73 9.14 -6.67
N ARG A 223 13.12 10.09 -7.38
CA ARG A 223 12.66 9.92 -8.77
C ARG A 223 13.84 9.67 -9.70
N VAL A 224 13.65 8.75 -10.64
CA VAL A 224 14.60 8.52 -11.72
C VAL A 224 14.70 9.78 -12.58
N GLY A 225 15.92 10.29 -12.78
CA GLY A 225 16.18 11.48 -13.59
C GLY A 225 15.94 12.81 -12.88
N ASN A 226 15.50 12.81 -11.62
CA ASN A 226 15.41 14.02 -10.79
C ASN A 226 15.70 13.66 -9.32
N PRO A 227 16.98 13.71 -8.90
CA PRO A 227 17.39 13.26 -7.57
C PRO A 227 16.88 14.15 -6.43
N ASP A 228 16.46 15.38 -6.75
CA ASP A 228 15.93 16.34 -5.77
C ASP A 228 14.42 16.18 -5.54
N LYS A 229 13.79 15.15 -6.14
CA LYS A 229 12.35 14.92 -6.05
C LYS A 229 12.02 13.49 -5.66
N GLY A 230 11.32 13.33 -4.55
CA GLY A 230 10.83 12.05 -4.07
C GLY A 230 9.46 11.65 -4.61
N GLY A 231 8.92 10.57 -4.07
CA GLY A 231 7.54 10.13 -4.32
C GLY A 231 6.62 10.47 -3.16
N ILE A 232 5.35 10.14 -3.36
CA ILE A 232 4.33 10.17 -2.30
C ILE A 232 4.10 8.73 -1.85
N ILE A 233 3.93 8.54 -0.54
CA ILE A 233 3.43 7.32 0.06
C ILE A 233 2.12 7.68 0.74
N ASP A 234 1.07 6.97 0.37
CA ASP A 234 -0.22 7.09 1.04
C ASP A 234 -0.68 5.74 1.60
N SER A 235 -1.59 5.82 2.56
CA SER A 235 -2.28 4.66 3.11
C SER A 235 -3.74 5.00 3.30
N ASP A 236 -4.61 4.12 2.81
CA ASP A 236 -6.07 4.28 2.83
C ASP A 236 -6.56 5.61 2.22
N GLY A 237 -5.76 6.23 1.33
CA GLY A 237 -6.03 7.51 0.67
C GLY A 237 -5.46 8.75 1.37
N GLU A 238 -4.75 8.58 2.49
CA GLU A 238 -4.15 9.66 3.27
C GLU A 238 -2.62 9.65 3.15
N VAL A 239 -1.99 10.81 3.01
CA VAL A 239 -0.53 10.89 2.88
C VAL A 239 0.15 10.55 4.19
N ILE A 240 1.13 9.64 4.14
CA ILE A 240 1.91 9.23 5.30
C ILE A 240 3.37 9.67 5.21
N ALA A 241 3.92 9.85 4.00
CA ALA A 241 5.27 10.36 3.78
C ALA A 241 5.42 10.97 2.39
N ARG A 242 6.14 12.08 2.30
CA ARG A 242 6.58 12.71 1.05
C ARG A 242 8.10 12.78 1.04
N GLY A 243 8.70 12.47 -0.11
CA GLY A 243 10.11 12.82 -0.31
C GLY A 243 10.29 14.30 -0.64
N GLU A 244 11.50 14.81 -0.49
CA GLU A 244 11.83 16.21 -0.75
C GLU A 244 11.39 16.64 -2.17
N GLY A 245 10.99 17.91 -2.33
CA GLY A 245 10.59 18.47 -3.62
C GLY A 245 9.31 17.88 -4.24
N THR A 246 8.55 17.11 -3.47
CA THR A 246 7.29 16.46 -3.89
C THR A 246 6.09 17.40 -3.69
N TYR A 247 5.03 17.15 -4.47
CA TYR A 247 3.73 17.83 -4.47
C TYR A 247 3.32 18.43 -3.11
N GLU A 248 3.01 19.74 -3.10
CA GLU A 248 2.53 20.49 -1.93
C GLU A 248 3.26 20.15 -0.62
N CYS A 249 4.59 20.03 -0.67
CA CYS A 249 5.43 19.99 0.53
C CYS A 249 5.41 21.38 1.19
N SER A 250 4.28 21.73 1.80
CA SER A 250 4.13 22.95 2.58
C SER A 250 4.94 22.79 3.87
N LEU A 251 5.67 23.83 4.26
CA LEU A 251 6.53 23.84 5.44
C LEU A 251 5.77 23.68 6.79
N GLN A 252 4.46 23.43 6.75
CA GLN A 252 3.57 23.43 7.92
C GLN A 252 2.97 22.07 8.28
N GLU A 253 3.03 21.06 7.39
CA GLU A 253 2.55 19.71 7.70
C GLU A 253 3.74 18.76 7.89
N THR A 254 3.94 18.31 9.13
CA THR A 254 4.85 17.22 9.43
C THR A 254 4.16 15.90 9.05
N ASP A 255 4.62 15.25 8.00
CA ASP A 255 4.19 13.90 7.64
C ASP A 255 4.40 12.94 8.82
N LEU A 256 3.53 11.93 8.93
CA LEU A 256 3.58 10.93 10.01
C LEU A 256 4.86 10.08 9.94
N MET A 257 5.34 9.82 8.72
CA MET A 257 6.51 9.03 8.40
C MET A 257 7.46 9.83 7.52
N THR A 258 8.71 9.39 7.44
CA THR A 258 9.78 10.02 6.69
C THR A 258 10.18 9.22 5.47
N TYR A 259 10.60 9.92 4.42
CA TYR A 259 11.18 9.32 3.23
C TYR A 259 12.66 8.97 3.48
N GLY A 260 13.11 7.80 3.02
CA GLY A 260 14.49 7.34 3.21
C GLY A 260 14.59 6.10 4.10
N PRO A 261 14.36 6.16 5.42
CA PRO A 261 14.36 5.00 6.30
C PRO A 261 13.28 3.98 5.90
N PRO A 262 13.48 2.67 6.16
CA PRO A 262 12.49 1.67 5.81
C PRO A 262 11.20 1.84 6.63
N ILE A 263 10.06 1.82 5.95
CA ILE A 263 8.73 1.71 6.56
C ILE A 263 8.38 0.22 6.59
N GLN A 264 8.05 -0.30 7.78
CA GLN A 264 7.71 -1.70 7.98
C GLN A 264 6.20 -1.89 8.05
N MET A 265 5.70 -2.91 7.39
CA MET A 265 4.31 -3.33 7.41
C MET A 265 4.21 -4.80 7.86
N THR A 266 3.36 -5.06 8.84
CA THR A 266 3.06 -6.41 9.34
C THR A 266 1.56 -6.61 9.46
N VAL A 267 1.09 -7.84 9.26
CA VAL A 267 -0.35 -8.14 9.25
C VAL A 267 -0.80 -8.79 10.56
N ASP A 268 -1.86 -8.22 11.12
CA ASP A 268 -2.61 -8.77 12.24
C ASP A 268 -3.83 -9.52 11.74
N LYS A 269 -3.76 -10.85 11.84
CA LYS A 269 -4.82 -11.70 11.30
C LYS A 269 -6.15 -11.51 12.03
N GLY A 270 -7.17 -11.05 11.31
CA GLY A 270 -8.55 -10.94 11.79
C GLY A 270 -8.73 -10.01 13.00
N LEU A 271 -7.85 -9.03 13.17
CA LEU A 271 -7.88 -8.11 14.32
C LEU A 271 -9.15 -7.27 14.37
N ALA A 272 -9.59 -6.76 13.21
CA ALA A 272 -10.80 -5.96 13.11
C ALA A 272 -12.02 -6.85 12.86
N THR A 273 -13.19 -6.36 13.26
CA THR A 273 -14.49 -6.97 12.91
C THR A 273 -15.30 -5.95 12.13
N ILE A 274 -15.79 -6.34 10.95
CA ILE A 274 -16.59 -5.51 10.06
C ILE A 274 -17.94 -6.15 9.80
N PHE A 275 -18.94 -5.33 9.44
CA PHE A 275 -20.23 -5.84 8.98
C PHE A 275 -20.12 -6.33 7.53
N SER A 276 -20.73 -7.48 7.25
CA SER A 276 -20.74 -8.11 5.92
C SER A 276 -22.17 -8.49 5.50
N PRO A 277 -22.43 -8.71 4.20
CA PRO A 277 -23.76 -9.11 3.75
C PRO A 277 -24.19 -10.51 4.20
N LYS A 278 -23.21 -11.38 4.48
CA LYS A 278 -23.30 -12.77 4.92
C LYS A 278 -22.10 -13.10 5.81
#